data_AF-A0A3B8UHQ8-F1
#
_entry.id   AF-A0A3B8UHQ8-F1
#
_cell.length_a   1.000
_cell.length_b   1.000
_cell.length_c   1.000
_cell.angle_alpha   90.00
_cell.angle_beta   90.00
_cell.angle_gamma   90.00
#
_symmetry.space_group_name_H-M   'P 1'
#
loop_
_entity.id
_entity.type
_entity.pdbx_description
1 polymer ?
#
loop_
_entity_poly.entity_id
_entity_poly.type
_entity_poly.pdbx_seq_one_letter_code
_entity_poly.pdbx_strand_id
1 'polypeptide(L)'
;MIRKRRHSLQKQLQLNKGFTLVELLVVIAIMAIVIGGSAIGVSVISRGNVKKAGNFVYTELNNLRSQTLTVNADWKLDIVKDTDGTCRLVTYKNDVQTESKTIGKGYKITISDYANSSDK
;
A
#
# COMPACT_ATOMS: atom_id res chain seq x y z
N MET A 1 -31.65 -34.12 -38.73
CA MET A 1 -30.79 -33.40 -37.74
C MET A 1 -29.29 -33.75 -37.79
N ILE A 2 -28.81 -34.55 -38.77
CA ILE A 2 -27.45 -35.14 -38.75
C ILE A 2 -26.37 -34.27 -39.44
N ARG A 3 -26.77 -33.33 -40.31
CA ARG A 3 -25.84 -32.51 -41.11
C ARG A 3 -25.10 -31.44 -40.30
N LYS A 4 -25.68 -30.98 -39.16
CA LYS A 4 -25.13 -29.88 -38.33
C LYS A 4 -23.95 -30.30 -37.45
N ARG A 5 -23.85 -31.59 -37.08
CA ARG A 5 -22.74 -32.12 -36.23
C ARG A 5 -21.41 -32.29 -36.98
N ARG A 6 -21.43 -32.47 -38.31
CA ARG A 6 -20.18 -32.61 -39.09
C ARG A 6 -19.43 -31.28 -39.24
N HIS A 7 -20.15 -30.17 -39.26
CA HIS A 7 -19.57 -28.83 -39.36
C HIS A 7 -18.82 -28.40 -38.09
N SER A 8 -19.27 -28.84 -36.90
CA SER A 8 -18.58 -28.50 -35.64
C SER A 8 -17.29 -29.30 -35.45
N LEU A 9 -17.20 -30.53 -35.97
CA LEU A 9 -15.99 -31.35 -35.90
C LEU A 9 -14.90 -30.86 -36.86
N GLN A 10 -15.26 -30.41 -38.06
CA GLN A 10 -14.29 -29.80 -38.97
C GLN A 10 -13.77 -28.45 -38.46
N LYS A 11 -14.56 -27.70 -37.68
CA LYS A 11 -14.13 -26.45 -37.05
C LYS A 11 -13.10 -26.68 -35.93
N GLN A 12 -13.18 -27.81 -35.23
CA GLN A 12 -12.21 -28.21 -34.19
C GLN A 12 -10.87 -28.69 -34.79
N LEU A 13 -10.89 -29.33 -35.97
CA LEU A 13 -9.66 -29.76 -36.67
C LEU A 13 -8.87 -28.58 -37.26
N GLN A 14 -9.53 -27.46 -37.58
CA GLN A 14 -8.90 -26.22 -38.05
C GLN A 14 -8.23 -25.41 -36.93
N LEU A 15 -8.41 -25.79 -35.65
CA LEU A 15 -7.74 -25.16 -34.50
C LEU A 15 -6.35 -25.74 -34.23
N ASN A 16 -5.94 -26.78 -34.97
CA ASN A 16 -4.62 -27.39 -34.87
C ASN A 16 -3.65 -26.77 -35.87
N LYS A 17 -3.55 -25.43 -35.91
CA LYS A 17 -2.39 -24.79 -36.55
C LYS A 17 -1.19 -25.03 -35.64
N GLY A 18 -0.25 -25.85 -36.12
CA GLY A 18 0.96 -26.19 -35.37
C GLY A 18 1.74 -24.94 -34.96
N PHE A 19 2.23 -24.95 -33.74
CA PHE A 19 3.02 -23.86 -33.17
C PHE A 19 4.38 -23.78 -33.87
N THR A 20 4.79 -22.60 -34.32
CA THR A 20 6.09 -22.45 -35.00
C THR A 20 7.22 -22.36 -33.98
N LEU A 21 8.41 -22.86 -34.32
CA LEU A 21 9.59 -22.77 -33.44
C LEU A 21 9.98 -21.32 -33.14
N VAL A 22 9.80 -20.43 -34.11
CA VAL A 22 10.10 -19.00 -33.97
C VAL A 22 9.13 -18.34 -32.98
N GLU A 23 7.85 -18.69 -33.07
CA GLU A 23 6.83 -18.18 -32.15
C GLU A 23 7.10 -18.61 -30.71
N LEU A 24 7.57 -19.85 -30.51
CA LEU A 24 8.01 -20.33 -29.19
C LEU A 24 9.24 -19.59 -28.67
N LEU A 25 10.23 -19.37 -29.53
CA LEU A 25 11.47 -18.68 -29.17
C LEU A 25 11.22 -17.22 -28.76
N VAL A 26 10.32 -16.53 -29.45
CA VAL A 26 9.96 -15.15 -29.09
C VAL A 26 9.22 -15.09 -27.75
N VAL A 27 8.33 -16.06 -27.49
CA VAL A 27 7.58 -16.12 -26.22
C VAL A 27 8.50 -16.32 -25.02
N ILE A 28 9.45 -17.25 -25.08
CA ILE A 28 10.40 -17.47 -23.98
C ILE A 28 11.32 -16.25 -23.75
N ALA A 29 11.69 -15.54 -24.82
CA ALA A 29 12.50 -14.33 -24.73
C ALA A 29 11.75 -13.20 -24.02
N ILE A 30 10.48 -12.97 -24.35
CA ILE A 30 9.65 -11.94 -23.70
C ILE A 30 9.38 -12.31 -22.24
N MET A 31 9.07 -13.58 -21.94
CA MET A 31 8.86 -14.03 -20.56
C MET A 31 10.09 -13.83 -19.68
N ALA A 32 11.29 -14.09 -20.18
CA ALA A 32 12.54 -13.87 -19.44
C ALA A 32 12.74 -12.39 -19.06
N ILE A 33 12.43 -11.46 -19.96
CA ILE A 33 12.53 -10.02 -19.70
C ILE A 33 11.48 -9.57 -18.66
N VAL A 34 10.23 -10.04 -18.79
CA VAL A 34 9.14 -9.68 -17.87
C VAL A 34 9.42 -10.17 -16.45
N ILE A 35 9.93 -11.41 -16.30
CA ILE A 35 10.29 -11.96 -14.98
C ILE A 35 11.52 -11.23 -14.41
N GLY A 36 12.51 -10.89 -15.24
CA GLY A 36 13.70 -10.14 -14.81
C GLY A 36 13.42 -8.70 -14.37
N GLY A 37 12.47 -8.01 -15.02
CA GLY A 37 12.15 -6.60 -14.72
C GLY A 37 11.16 -6.39 -13.58
N SER A 38 10.37 -7.40 -13.21
CA SER A 38 9.26 -7.24 -12.25
C SER A 38 9.70 -7.24 -10.78
N ALA A 39 10.94 -7.62 -10.47
CA ALA A 39 11.44 -7.68 -9.09
C ALA A 39 11.80 -6.31 -8.47
N ILE A 40 11.97 -5.25 -9.27
CA ILE A 40 12.54 -3.96 -8.79
C ILE A 40 11.46 -2.98 -8.29
N GLY A 41 10.19 -3.17 -8.65
CA GLY A 41 9.13 -2.19 -8.39
C GLY A 41 8.50 -2.20 -6.99
N VAL A 42 8.56 -3.30 -6.25
CA VAL A 42 7.71 -3.48 -5.05
C VAL A 42 8.27 -2.78 -3.81
N SER A 43 9.59 -2.61 -3.71
CA SER A 43 10.26 -2.11 -2.49
C SER A 43 10.27 -0.58 -2.36
N VAL A 44 10.10 0.17 -3.45
CA VAL A 44 10.10 1.65 -3.46
C VAL A 44 8.77 2.26 -3.02
N ILE A 45 7.66 1.55 -3.19
CA ILE A 45 6.31 2.04 -2.82
C ILE A 45 6.14 2.09 -1.30
N SER A 46 6.68 1.10 -0.57
CA SER A 46 6.58 1.04 0.89
C SER A 46 7.38 2.14 1.60
N ARG A 47 8.60 2.42 1.13
CA ARG A 47 9.48 3.46 1.73
C ARG A 47 8.92 4.87 1.57
N GLY A 48 8.28 5.16 0.42
CA GLY A 48 7.63 6.45 0.17
C GLY A 48 6.47 6.74 1.13
N ASN A 49 5.70 5.71 1.48
CA ASN A 49 4.55 5.84 2.39
C ASN A 49 4.98 6.07 3.86
N VAL A 50 6.02 5.39 4.35
CA VAL A 50 6.52 5.59 5.74
C VAL A 50 7.07 7.00 5.94
N LYS A 51 7.81 7.55 4.97
CA LYS A 51 8.34 8.92 5.07
C LYS A 51 7.23 9.98 5.10
N LYS A 52 6.17 9.78 4.32
CA LYS A 52 4.98 10.64 4.35
C LYS A 52 4.25 10.54 5.70
N ALA A 53 4.12 9.33 6.24
CA ALA A 53 3.50 9.10 7.55
C ALA A 53 4.26 9.81 8.69
N GLY A 54 5.59 9.68 8.72
CA GLY A 54 6.42 10.35 9.74
C GLY A 54 6.35 11.87 9.68
N ASN A 55 6.43 12.45 8.48
CA ASN A 55 6.26 13.90 8.31
C ASN A 55 4.88 14.37 8.78
N PHE A 56 3.83 13.58 8.51
CA PHE A 56 2.48 13.92 8.90
C PHE A 56 2.31 13.96 10.43
N VAL A 57 2.83 12.96 11.14
CA VAL A 57 2.85 12.92 12.62
C VAL A 57 3.62 14.11 13.19
N TYR A 58 4.78 14.43 12.63
CA TYR A 58 5.59 15.57 13.09
C TYR A 58 4.86 16.90 12.92
N THR A 59 4.22 17.12 11.76
CA THR A 59 3.46 18.34 11.51
C THR A 59 2.28 18.49 12.47
N GLU A 60 1.50 17.44 12.69
CA GLU A 60 0.36 17.50 13.63
C GLU A 60 0.80 17.71 15.07
N LEU A 61 1.89 17.08 15.51
CA LEU A 61 2.48 17.35 16.84
C LEU A 61 2.94 18.80 16.99
N ASN A 62 3.59 19.37 15.98
CA ASN A 62 4.04 20.76 16.02
C ASN A 62 2.85 21.74 16.02
N ASN A 63 1.80 21.42 15.26
CA ASN A 63 0.55 22.17 15.27
C ASN A 63 -0.13 22.10 16.64
N LEU A 64 -0.22 20.91 17.25
CA LEU A 64 -0.79 20.71 18.59
C LEU A 64 -0.03 21.50 19.65
N ARG A 65 1.31 21.48 19.60
CA ARG A 65 2.17 22.28 20.49
C ARG A 65 1.88 23.77 20.34
N SER A 66 1.80 24.27 19.10
CA SER A 66 1.47 25.67 18.83
C SER A 66 0.07 26.04 19.34
N GLN A 67 -0.92 25.17 19.14
CA GLN A 67 -2.30 25.36 19.61
C GLN A 67 -2.40 25.35 21.13
N THR A 68 -1.64 24.48 21.81
CA THR A 68 -1.58 24.44 23.29
C THR A 68 -1.00 25.71 23.89
N LEU A 69 -0.02 26.33 23.22
CA LEU A 69 0.59 27.59 23.67
C LEU A 69 -0.30 28.82 23.38
N THR A 70 -1.17 28.73 22.36
CA THR A 70 -1.97 29.85 21.88
C THR A 70 -3.41 29.83 22.43
N VAL A 71 -3.92 28.64 22.75
CA VAL A 71 -5.31 28.42 23.19
C VAL A 71 -5.28 27.66 24.51
N ASN A 72 -5.76 28.30 25.56
CA ASN A 72 -5.92 27.67 26.89
C ASN A 72 -7.06 26.65 26.85
N ALA A 73 -6.72 25.42 26.48
CA ALA A 73 -7.60 24.26 26.40
C ALA A 73 -6.76 22.98 26.53
N ASP A 74 -7.39 21.87 26.91
CA ASP A 74 -6.73 20.57 26.98
C ASP A 74 -6.67 19.95 25.58
N TRP A 75 -5.46 19.87 25.04
CA TRP A 75 -5.20 19.33 23.71
C TRP A 75 -4.62 17.92 23.79
N LYS A 76 -5.19 16.98 23.03
CA LYS A 76 -4.73 15.58 22.97
C LYS A 76 -4.60 15.15 21.51
N LEU A 77 -3.61 14.30 21.23
CA LEU A 77 -3.40 13.71 19.90
C LEU A 77 -3.26 12.20 20.06
N ASP A 78 -4.22 11.46 19.52
CA ASP A 78 -4.22 10.00 19.54
C ASP A 78 -3.88 9.43 18.17
N ILE A 79 -3.15 8.31 18.19
CA ILE A 79 -2.88 7.50 17.02
C ILE A 79 -3.81 6.29 17.06
N VAL A 80 -4.87 6.31 16.27
CA VAL A 80 -5.88 5.25 16.22
C VAL A 80 -5.59 4.32 15.07
N LYS A 81 -5.60 3.01 15.33
CA LYS A 81 -5.52 1.97 14.30
C LYS A 81 -6.88 1.31 14.15
N ASP A 82 -7.47 1.46 12.97
CA ASP A 82 -8.75 0.84 12.63
C ASP A 82 -8.59 -0.66 12.38
N THR A 83 -9.70 -1.40 12.44
CA THR A 83 -9.79 -2.85 12.19
C THR A 83 -9.22 -3.25 10.82
N ASP A 84 -9.29 -2.35 9.85
CA ASP A 84 -8.77 -2.53 8.48
C ASP A 84 -7.25 -2.29 8.35
N GLY A 85 -6.56 -2.05 9.46
CA GLY A 85 -5.13 -1.76 9.51
C GLY A 85 -4.75 -0.33 9.08
N THR A 86 -5.73 0.55 8.92
CA THR A 86 -5.53 1.98 8.66
C THR A 86 -5.14 2.69 9.96
N CYS A 87 -4.08 3.48 9.92
CA CYS A 87 -3.72 4.40 11.01
C CYS A 87 -4.25 5.81 10.71
N ARG A 88 -4.82 6.45 11.74
CA ARG A 88 -5.32 7.83 11.71
C ARG A 88 -4.74 8.62 12.89
N LEU A 89 -4.46 9.89 12.68
CA LEU A 89 -4.23 10.85 13.76
C LEU A 89 -5.55 11.52 14.10
N VAL A 90 -5.85 11.60 15.38
CA VAL A 90 -7.05 12.24 15.89
C VAL A 90 -6.65 13.27 16.93
N THR A 91 -7.04 14.52 16.69
CA THR A 91 -6.84 15.61 17.63
C THR A 91 -8.11 15.85 18.42
N TYR A 92 -7.96 16.09 19.72
CA TYR A 92 -9.04 16.45 20.63
C TYR A 92 -8.72 17.78 21.30
N LYS A 93 -9.79 18.55 21.54
CA LYS A 93 -9.79 19.75 22.36
C LYS A 93 -10.86 19.58 23.43
N ASN A 94 -10.47 19.57 24.70
CA ASN A 94 -11.38 19.31 25.83
C ASN A 94 -12.19 18.01 25.65
N ASP A 95 -11.51 16.93 25.25
CA ASP A 95 -12.09 15.61 24.93
C ASP A 95 -13.13 15.59 23.77
N VAL A 96 -13.29 16.69 23.05
CA VAL A 96 -14.08 16.75 21.81
C VAL A 96 -13.14 16.60 20.62
N GLN A 97 -13.43 15.62 19.75
CA GLN A 97 -12.67 15.43 18.51
C GLN A 97 -12.80 16.66 17.62
N THR A 98 -11.68 17.27 17.26
CA THR A 98 -11.65 18.45 16.38
C THR A 98 -11.32 18.05 14.96
N GLU A 99 -10.28 17.24 14.77
CA GLU A 99 -9.79 16.84 13.44
C GLU A 99 -9.33 15.38 13.45
N SER A 100 -9.53 14.69 12.34
CA SER A 100 -9.05 13.32 12.11
C SER A 100 -8.45 13.22 10.71
N LYS A 101 -7.22 12.70 10.61
CA LYS A 101 -6.53 12.59 9.33
C LYS A 101 -5.85 11.25 9.15
N THR A 102 -6.14 10.63 8.00
CA THR A 102 -5.69 9.29 7.67
C THR A 102 -4.25 9.29 7.19
N ILE A 103 -3.40 8.50 7.85
CA ILE A 103 -1.98 8.35 7.53
C ILE A 103 -1.76 7.21 6.53
N GLY A 104 -2.67 6.25 6.47
CA GLY A 104 -2.66 5.09 5.55
C GLY A 104 -2.52 3.75 6.26
N LYS A 105 -2.22 2.68 5.51
CA LYS A 105 -2.19 1.29 6.00
C LYS A 105 -0.77 0.71 6.03
N GLY A 106 -0.56 -0.29 6.89
CA GLY A 106 0.66 -1.10 6.89
C GLY A 106 1.84 -0.51 7.66
N TYR A 107 1.60 0.45 8.56
CA TYR A 107 2.63 1.03 9.41
C TYR A 107 2.69 0.33 10.77
N LYS A 108 3.91 0.11 11.27
CA LYS A 108 4.16 -0.15 12.69
C LYS A 108 4.65 1.16 13.31
N ILE A 109 3.88 1.69 14.27
CA ILE A 109 4.21 2.93 14.98
C ILE A 109 4.73 2.53 16.35
N THR A 110 5.95 2.95 16.67
CA THR A 110 6.58 2.73 17.97
C THR A 110 6.98 4.08 18.52
N ILE A 111 6.51 4.42 19.73
CA ILE A 111 6.98 5.58 20.49
C ILE A 111 8.03 5.05 21.46
N SER A 112 9.30 5.37 21.22
CA SER A 112 10.41 5.04 22.12
C SER A 112 10.84 6.30 22.83
N ASP A 113 10.85 6.28 24.16
CA ASP A 113 11.48 7.32 24.96
C ASP A 113 13.00 7.08 24.99
N TYR A 114 13.77 8.05 24.50
CA TYR A 114 15.23 8.00 24.50
C TYR A 114 15.83 8.42 25.85
N ALA A 115 15.02 8.93 26.79
CA ALA A 115 15.50 9.36 28.11
C ALA A 115 15.89 8.20 29.04
N ASN A 116 15.58 6.95 28.68
CA ASN A 116 16.01 5.77 29.43
C ASN A 116 16.64 4.70 28.54
N SER A 117 17.55 5.11 27.65
CA SER A 117 18.55 4.20 27.09
C SER A 117 19.69 3.99 28.09
N SER A 118 19.38 3.43 29.26
CA SER A 118 20.37 2.73 30.08
C SER A 118 20.18 1.24 29.86
N ASP A 119 21.18 0.63 29.23
CA ASP A 119 21.57 -0.78 29.25
C ASP A 119 20.49 -1.86 29.05
N LYS A 120 20.60 -2.57 27.92
CA LYS A 120 21.28 -3.88 27.86
C LYS A 120 21.42 -4.37 26.42
#